data_AF-A0A939JBD5-F1
#
_entry.id   AF-A0A939JBD5-F1
#
_cell.length_a   1.000
_cell.length_b   1.000
_cell.length_c   1.000
_cell.angle_alpha   90.00
_cell.angle_beta   90.00
_cell.angle_gamma   90.00
#
_symmetry.space_group_name_H-M   'P 1'
#
loop_
_entity.id
_entity.type
_entity.pdbx_description
1 polymer ?
#
loop_
_entity_poly.entity_id
_entity_poly.type
_entity_poly.pdbx_seq_one_letter_code
_entity_poly.pdbx_strand_id
1 'polypeptide(L)'
;MVFQQQAECAVWGWAKAGSTVTVAPSWGKQKYTAKVDAAGTWRLKVKTPTAGGPYELTVSDGTPVKLKNVLVGEVWLCGGQSNMEMPMKGFKGQPILGSNEAILHSKNDQLRLYTVPRSSVTEPQENSKPSPWRLAEPEAVSNFSATGYYFGRLLQEQLQVPVGLIHCSYSGSYIEAWMDAENLRQFAGVKIPAKGDTIKQVSRTPTTLYNGMLHPIEGYGIKGAIWYQGESNYDRPDEYAKLFTAMVKQWRTKWGMGDFPFYYAQIAPFDYTRTSTNKGGKYNSAFIRDTQRKLQDQVPNTAMAVLLDIGEETSIHPMRKEPGGTRLALLALSQTYGRKGFGALSPTYESMTVKDNSVAVRFKNSPNGMTSFGQELTGFEVAGDDQKFYPAKATINGSSITVSSDAVKAPVAVRYAFHDFTRATLFSTEGLPVSSFRTDDWAQ
;
A
#
# COMPACT_ATOMS: atom_id res chain seq x y z
N MET A 1 -19.35 -1.33 -12.62
CA MET A 1 -18.79 -1.38 -11.24
C MET A 1 -18.48 -2.82 -10.87
N VAL A 2 -17.78 -3.07 -9.76
CA VAL A 2 -17.46 -4.43 -9.29
C VAL A 2 -17.82 -4.58 -7.82
N PHE A 3 -18.59 -5.61 -7.46
CA PHE A 3 -18.80 -6.04 -6.09
C PHE A 3 -17.80 -7.15 -5.72
N GLN A 4 -17.36 -7.19 -4.47
CA GLN A 4 -16.56 -8.29 -3.96
C GLN A 4 -17.36 -9.60 -4.01
N GLN A 5 -16.77 -10.66 -4.56
CA GLN A 5 -17.38 -11.98 -4.66
C GLN A 5 -17.38 -12.72 -3.33
N GLN A 6 -18.33 -13.65 -3.18
CA GLN A 6 -18.46 -14.53 -2.02
C GLN A 6 -18.43 -13.77 -0.68
N ALA A 7 -19.11 -12.62 -0.65
CA ALA A 7 -19.10 -11.70 0.48
C ALA A 7 -20.51 -11.16 0.77
N GLU A 8 -20.63 -10.47 1.91
CA GLU A 8 -21.82 -9.68 2.25
C GLU A 8 -21.52 -8.20 2.01
N CYS A 9 -21.70 -7.75 0.77
CA CYS A 9 -21.35 -6.40 0.36
C CYS A 9 -22.40 -5.39 0.82
N ALA A 10 -21.96 -4.28 1.43
CA ALA A 10 -22.86 -3.21 1.80
C ALA A 10 -23.43 -2.49 0.57
N VAL A 11 -24.71 -2.13 0.66
CA VAL A 11 -25.40 -1.18 -0.21
C VAL A 11 -26.10 -0.17 0.69
N TRP A 12 -25.92 1.11 0.42
CA TRP A 12 -26.44 2.19 1.26
C TRP A 12 -26.83 3.39 0.42
N GLY A 13 -27.56 4.31 1.04
CA GLY A 13 -27.94 5.57 0.43
C GLY A 13 -28.93 6.35 1.29
N TRP A 14 -29.68 7.22 0.62
CA TRP A 14 -30.67 8.09 1.23
C TRP A 14 -32.04 7.85 0.62
N ALA A 15 -33.07 8.01 1.43
CA ALA A 15 -34.47 7.93 1.03
C ALA A 15 -35.34 8.66 2.07
N LYS A 16 -36.66 8.69 1.87
CA LYS A 16 -37.57 9.32 2.83
C LYS A 16 -37.54 8.58 4.18
N ALA A 17 -37.35 9.31 5.28
CA ALA A 17 -37.36 8.74 6.64
C ALA A 17 -38.63 7.89 6.90
N GLY A 18 -38.45 6.72 7.53
CA GLY A 18 -39.53 5.76 7.81
C GLY A 18 -39.99 4.92 6.61
N SER A 19 -39.55 5.23 5.39
CA SER A 19 -39.83 4.41 4.21
C SER A 19 -39.04 3.09 4.25
N THR A 20 -39.32 2.21 3.28
CA THR A 20 -38.62 0.93 3.13
C THR A 20 -37.98 0.87 1.76
N VAL A 21 -36.67 0.65 1.73
CA VAL A 21 -35.92 0.46 0.49
C VAL A 21 -35.79 -1.04 0.23
N THR A 22 -36.02 -1.44 -1.01
CA THR A 22 -35.78 -2.79 -1.52
C THR A 22 -34.56 -2.79 -2.43
N VAL A 23 -33.66 -3.75 -2.23
CA VAL A 23 -32.51 -4.02 -3.10
C VAL A 23 -32.67 -5.42 -3.70
N ALA A 24 -32.66 -5.51 -5.02
CA ALA A 24 -32.90 -6.72 -5.79
C ALA A 24 -31.77 -6.94 -6.82
N PRO A 25 -30.75 -7.75 -6.50
CA PRO A 25 -29.74 -8.15 -7.46
C PRO A 25 -30.27 -9.17 -8.47
N SER A 26 -29.79 -9.14 -9.71
CA SER A 26 -30.21 -10.10 -10.75
C SER A 26 -29.50 -11.45 -10.67
N TRP A 27 -28.46 -11.59 -9.83
CA TRP A 27 -27.72 -12.85 -9.63
C TRP A 27 -28.41 -13.82 -8.67
N GLY A 28 -29.62 -13.51 -8.19
CA GLY A 28 -30.38 -14.38 -7.31
C GLY A 28 -31.85 -13.99 -7.23
N LYS A 29 -32.65 -14.83 -6.56
CA LYS A 29 -34.07 -14.55 -6.31
C LYS A 29 -34.32 -13.75 -5.04
N GLN A 30 -33.32 -13.65 -4.16
CA GLN A 30 -33.43 -12.97 -2.87
C GLN A 30 -33.53 -11.46 -3.05
N LYS A 31 -34.53 -10.86 -2.41
CA LYS A 31 -34.66 -9.42 -2.23
C LYS A 31 -34.26 -9.06 -0.81
N TYR A 32 -33.66 -7.89 -0.65
CA TYR A 32 -33.22 -7.35 0.63
C TYR A 32 -34.01 -6.09 0.91
N THR A 33 -34.34 -5.85 2.17
CA THR A 33 -35.09 -4.65 2.58
C THR A 33 -34.41 -3.97 3.75
N ALA A 34 -34.39 -2.64 3.74
CA ALA A 34 -33.95 -1.81 4.87
C ALA A 34 -35.00 -0.75 5.19
N LYS A 35 -35.19 -0.49 6.49
CA LYS A 35 -35.91 0.70 6.94
C LYS A 35 -34.98 1.90 6.88
N VAL A 36 -35.51 3.02 6.39
CA VAL A 36 -34.80 4.30 6.38
C VAL A 36 -34.93 4.94 7.75
N ASP A 37 -33.80 5.31 8.35
CA ASP A 37 -33.75 5.89 9.68
C ASP A 37 -34.31 7.32 9.72
N ALA A 38 -34.32 7.93 10.91
CA ALA A 38 -34.79 9.30 11.12
C ALA A 38 -33.92 10.36 10.42
N ALA A 39 -32.66 10.05 10.13
CA ALA A 39 -31.75 10.92 9.38
C ALA A 39 -31.90 10.77 7.85
N GLY A 40 -32.79 9.88 7.38
CA GLY A 40 -33.01 9.62 5.97
C GLY A 40 -31.98 8.69 5.34
N THR A 41 -31.16 7.99 6.15
CA THR A 41 -30.15 7.06 5.67
C THR A 41 -30.61 5.61 5.80
N TRP A 42 -30.06 4.74 4.96
CA TRP A 42 -30.27 3.30 5.06
C TRP A 42 -29.02 2.54 4.61
N ARG A 43 -28.82 1.37 5.19
CA ARG A 43 -27.73 0.46 4.85
C ARG A 43 -28.19 -0.98 5.03
N LEU A 44 -27.85 -1.85 4.08
CA LEU A 44 -28.02 -3.29 4.18
C LEU A 44 -26.83 -4.02 3.54
N LYS A 45 -26.75 -5.33 3.77
CA LYS A 45 -25.77 -6.19 3.11
C LYS A 45 -26.44 -7.11 2.10
N VAL A 46 -25.85 -7.23 0.93
CA VAL A 46 -26.27 -8.13 -0.16
C VAL A 46 -25.25 -9.25 -0.30
N LYS A 47 -25.70 -10.50 -0.27
CA LYS A 47 -24.84 -11.66 -0.55
C LYS A 47 -24.48 -11.70 -2.03
N THR A 48 -23.19 -11.81 -2.31
CA THR A 48 -22.66 -11.89 -3.67
C THR A 48 -22.27 -13.33 -4.04
N PRO A 49 -22.47 -13.75 -5.29
CA PRO A 49 -22.10 -15.07 -5.77
C PRO A 49 -20.58 -15.17 -5.95
N THR A 50 -20.11 -16.30 -6.48
CA THR A 50 -18.81 -16.37 -7.16
C THR A 50 -18.74 -15.38 -8.32
N ALA A 51 -17.52 -15.08 -8.75
CA ALA A 51 -17.24 -14.15 -9.82
C ALA A 51 -18.09 -14.37 -11.09
N GLY A 52 -18.49 -13.27 -11.73
CA GLY A 52 -19.27 -13.29 -12.96
C GLY A 52 -19.97 -11.96 -13.27
N GLY A 53 -20.96 -12.03 -14.17
CA GLY A 53 -21.70 -10.89 -14.68
C GLY A 53 -21.55 -10.76 -16.22
N PRO A 54 -22.03 -9.66 -16.82
CA PRO A 54 -22.65 -8.52 -16.16
C PRO A 54 -24.03 -8.83 -15.58
N TYR A 55 -24.27 -8.29 -14.39
CA TYR A 55 -25.56 -8.34 -13.69
C TYR A 55 -26.22 -6.95 -13.63
N GLU A 56 -27.44 -6.93 -13.12
CA GLU A 56 -28.18 -5.72 -12.74
C GLU A 56 -28.43 -5.70 -11.23
N LEU A 57 -28.48 -4.49 -10.64
CA LEU A 57 -28.93 -4.25 -9.27
C LEU A 57 -30.06 -3.23 -9.29
N THR A 58 -31.26 -3.62 -8.85
CA THR A 58 -32.39 -2.70 -8.73
C THR A 58 -32.53 -2.24 -7.28
N VAL A 59 -32.55 -0.93 -7.06
CA VAL A 59 -32.79 -0.29 -5.75
C VAL A 59 -34.08 0.52 -5.84
N SER A 60 -34.99 0.39 -4.87
CA SER A 60 -36.28 1.08 -4.93
C SER A 60 -36.87 1.38 -3.56
N ASP A 61 -37.34 2.61 -3.35
CA ASP A 61 -38.18 3.05 -2.23
C ASP A 61 -39.66 3.24 -2.63
N GLY A 62 -40.03 2.74 -3.82
CA GLY A 62 -41.25 3.08 -4.54
C GLY A 62 -40.95 3.51 -5.99
N THR A 63 -39.78 4.13 -6.24
CA THR A 63 -39.29 4.42 -7.59
C THR A 63 -38.04 3.57 -7.88
N PRO A 64 -38.01 2.74 -8.94
CA PRO A 64 -36.88 1.85 -9.19
C PRO A 64 -35.71 2.55 -9.90
N VAL A 65 -34.51 2.43 -9.33
CA VAL A 65 -33.22 2.74 -9.96
C VAL A 65 -32.53 1.43 -10.32
N LYS A 66 -32.14 1.27 -11.59
CA LYS A 66 -31.41 0.09 -12.08
C LYS A 66 -29.96 0.42 -12.39
N LEU A 67 -29.04 -0.20 -11.66
CA LEU A 67 -27.62 -0.23 -12.00
C LEU A 67 -27.37 -1.40 -12.96
N LYS A 68 -26.77 -1.12 -14.10
CA LYS A 68 -26.42 -2.13 -15.13
C LYS A 68 -24.91 -2.31 -15.20
N ASN A 69 -24.47 -3.39 -15.86
CA ASN A 69 -23.04 -3.70 -16.04
C ASN A 69 -22.32 -3.79 -14.68
N VAL A 70 -22.95 -4.54 -13.77
CA VAL A 70 -22.42 -4.83 -12.43
C VAL A 70 -21.68 -6.16 -12.50
N LEU A 71 -20.37 -6.15 -12.28
CA LEU A 71 -19.58 -7.37 -12.16
C LEU A 71 -19.48 -7.78 -10.69
N VAL A 72 -19.28 -9.07 -10.46
CA VAL A 72 -18.91 -9.64 -9.17
C VAL A 72 -17.54 -10.28 -9.34
N GLY A 73 -16.59 -9.98 -8.46
CA GLY A 73 -15.20 -10.42 -8.59
C GLY A 73 -14.34 -9.97 -7.42
N GLU A 74 -13.05 -9.70 -7.64
CA GLU A 74 -12.16 -9.21 -6.57
C GLU A 74 -12.08 -7.69 -6.57
N VAL A 75 -12.19 -7.06 -5.39
CA VAL A 75 -12.11 -5.61 -5.26
C VAL A 75 -10.98 -5.22 -4.32
N TRP A 76 -10.10 -4.33 -4.74
CA TRP A 76 -8.95 -3.88 -3.94
C TRP A 76 -8.91 -2.36 -3.81
N LEU A 77 -8.59 -1.90 -2.61
CA LEU A 77 -8.37 -0.49 -2.31
C LEU A 77 -6.88 -0.14 -2.50
N CYS A 78 -6.59 0.86 -3.32
CA CYS A 78 -5.25 1.36 -3.60
C CYS A 78 -5.05 2.73 -2.95
N GLY A 79 -4.36 2.78 -1.81
CA GLY A 79 -4.18 3.97 -0.99
C GLY A 79 -2.73 4.47 -0.87
N GLY A 80 -2.57 5.71 -0.44
CA GLY A 80 -1.26 6.28 -0.10
C GLY A 80 -1.06 7.71 -0.58
N GLN A 81 0.16 8.00 -1.04
CA GLN A 81 0.54 9.33 -1.54
C GLN A 81 0.99 9.30 -3.00
N SER A 82 1.89 10.20 -3.41
CA SER A 82 2.27 10.47 -4.80
C SER A 82 2.73 9.24 -5.57
N ASN A 83 3.44 8.30 -4.92
CA ASN A 83 3.90 7.07 -5.57
C ASN A 83 2.79 6.02 -5.80
N MET A 84 1.68 6.09 -5.03
CA MET A 84 0.41 5.44 -5.39
C MET A 84 -0.38 6.27 -6.41
N GLU A 85 -0.34 7.59 -6.30
CA GLU A 85 -1.16 8.49 -7.13
C GLU A 85 -0.69 8.60 -8.57
N MET A 86 0.62 8.47 -8.81
CA MET A 86 1.24 8.74 -10.10
C MET A 86 0.49 8.00 -11.23
N PRO A 87 -0.12 8.74 -12.16
CA PRO A 87 -0.92 8.13 -13.21
C PRO A 87 -0.01 7.41 -14.21
N MET A 88 -0.53 6.46 -15.00
CA MET A 88 0.28 5.71 -15.96
C MET A 88 1.01 6.61 -16.97
N LYS A 89 0.44 7.76 -17.33
CA LYS A 89 1.10 8.78 -18.17
C LYS A 89 2.27 9.52 -17.50
N GLY A 90 2.50 9.29 -16.21
CA GLY A 90 3.50 9.97 -15.40
C GLY A 90 3.07 11.36 -14.91
N PHE A 91 3.93 11.97 -14.10
CA PHE A 91 3.82 13.39 -13.75
C PHE A 91 4.60 14.25 -14.75
N LYS A 92 4.39 15.57 -14.72
CA LYS A 92 5.09 16.49 -15.60
C LYS A 92 6.61 16.37 -15.39
N GLY A 93 7.34 15.96 -16.42
CA GLY A 93 8.80 15.77 -16.38
C GLY A 93 9.27 14.53 -15.62
N GLN A 94 8.37 13.63 -15.23
CA GLN A 94 8.69 12.41 -14.48
C GLN A 94 7.97 11.24 -15.14
N PRO A 95 8.65 10.55 -16.06
CA PRO A 95 8.03 9.51 -16.87
C PRO A 95 7.82 8.23 -16.06
N ILE A 96 7.02 7.32 -16.63
CA ILE A 96 6.98 5.92 -16.21
C ILE A 96 7.59 5.11 -17.34
N LEU A 97 8.57 4.26 -17.01
CA LEU A 97 9.22 3.40 -17.99
C LEU A 97 8.19 2.40 -18.56
N GLY A 98 8.07 2.33 -19.89
CA GLY A 98 7.13 1.44 -20.57
C GLY A 98 5.67 1.91 -20.58
N SER A 99 5.36 3.14 -20.14
CA SER A 99 3.97 3.61 -20.01
C SER A 99 3.16 3.56 -21.29
N ASN A 100 3.73 3.98 -22.43
CA ASN A 100 3.01 4.02 -23.70
C ASN A 100 2.51 2.63 -24.13
N GLU A 101 3.37 1.62 -24.04
CA GLU A 101 3.01 0.23 -24.36
C GLU A 101 1.94 -0.31 -23.39
N ALA A 102 2.13 -0.05 -22.09
CA ALA A 102 1.16 -0.46 -21.08
C ALA A 102 -0.23 0.18 -21.29
N ILE A 103 -0.27 1.45 -21.70
CA ILE A 103 -1.51 2.18 -22.03
C ILE A 103 -2.13 1.62 -23.31
N LEU A 104 -1.35 1.46 -24.37
CA LEU A 104 -1.80 0.97 -25.68
C LEU A 104 -2.49 -0.39 -25.56
N HIS A 105 -1.91 -1.30 -24.78
CA HIS A 105 -2.40 -2.67 -24.60
C HIS A 105 -3.37 -2.83 -23.40
N SER A 106 -3.88 -1.74 -22.84
CA SER A 106 -4.61 -1.79 -21.56
C SER A 106 -6.08 -2.19 -21.63
N LYS A 107 -6.64 -2.39 -22.83
CA LYS A 107 -8.05 -2.73 -22.99
C LYS A 107 -8.37 -4.06 -22.33
N ASN A 108 -9.20 -4.05 -21.29
CA ASN A 108 -9.60 -5.22 -20.54
C ASN A 108 -11.01 -5.02 -19.94
N ASP A 109 -11.98 -5.83 -20.37
CA ASP A 109 -13.38 -5.70 -19.96
C ASP A 109 -13.70 -6.27 -18.57
N GLN A 110 -12.78 -7.08 -18.04
CA GLN A 110 -12.81 -7.68 -16.70
C GLN A 110 -12.10 -6.82 -15.65
N LEU A 111 -11.37 -5.77 -16.04
CA LEU A 111 -10.73 -4.84 -15.11
C LEU A 111 -11.49 -3.50 -15.07
N ARG A 112 -11.88 -3.07 -13.87
CA ARG A 112 -12.60 -1.80 -13.66
C ARG A 112 -11.85 -0.89 -12.72
N LEU A 113 -11.85 0.40 -13.05
CA LEU A 113 -11.09 1.41 -12.36
C LEU A 113 -12.05 2.45 -11.76
N TYR A 114 -11.85 2.79 -10.50
CA TYR A 114 -12.55 3.87 -9.83
C TYR A 114 -11.56 4.75 -9.11
N THR A 115 -11.58 6.06 -9.38
CA THR A 115 -10.75 7.02 -8.67
C THR A 115 -11.65 7.86 -7.77
N VAL A 116 -11.36 7.84 -6.47
CA VAL A 116 -12.02 8.68 -5.48
C VAL A 116 -11.63 10.14 -5.74
N PRO A 117 -12.59 11.04 -5.94
CA PRO A 117 -12.27 12.45 -6.18
C PRO A 117 -11.58 13.09 -4.98
N ARG A 118 -10.64 13.99 -5.26
CA ARG A 118 -9.95 14.76 -4.23
C ARG A 118 -10.92 15.61 -3.41
N SER A 119 -10.82 15.46 -2.10
CA SER A 119 -11.59 16.21 -1.11
C SER A 119 -10.81 16.25 0.21
N SER A 120 -10.66 17.43 0.79
CA SER A 120 -10.02 17.61 2.09
C SER A 120 -10.92 18.53 2.89
N VAL A 121 -11.52 17.99 3.95
CA VAL A 121 -12.58 18.65 4.72
C VAL A 121 -12.47 18.28 6.19
N THR A 122 -12.87 19.20 7.08
CA THR A 122 -12.73 19.02 8.53
C THR A 122 -13.81 18.13 9.14
N GLU A 123 -14.87 17.79 8.39
CA GLU A 123 -15.96 16.91 8.82
C GLU A 123 -16.14 15.72 7.86
N PRO A 124 -16.37 14.50 8.38
CA PRO A 124 -16.69 13.33 7.56
C PRO A 124 -17.82 13.61 6.58
N GLN A 125 -17.65 13.19 5.34
CA GLN A 125 -18.69 13.25 4.31
C GLN A 125 -19.31 11.88 4.12
N GLU A 126 -20.63 11.83 3.99
CA GLU A 126 -21.36 10.58 3.76
C GLU A 126 -21.33 10.15 2.28
N ASN A 127 -20.93 11.04 1.38
CA ASN A 127 -20.69 10.75 -0.04
C ASN A 127 -19.46 11.48 -0.59
N SER A 128 -18.90 10.96 -1.67
CA SER A 128 -17.84 11.64 -2.41
C SER A 128 -18.46 12.53 -3.49
N LYS A 129 -17.63 13.42 -4.07
CA LYS A 129 -17.99 14.00 -5.37
C LYS A 129 -18.25 12.87 -6.38
N PRO A 130 -19.10 13.10 -7.40
CA PRO A 130 -19.40 12.06 -8.39
C PRO A 130 -18.14 11.59 -9.13
N SER A 131 -18.00 10.27 -9.26
CA SER A 131 -16.97 9.62 -10.08
C SER A 131 -17.55 8.33 -10.67
N PRO A 132 -17.33 8.03 -11.96
CA PRO A 132 -17.81 6.79 -12.56
C PRO A 132 -16.78 5.66 -12.39
N TRP A 133 -17.26 4.42 -12.28
CA TRP A 133 -16.46 3.25 -12.61
C TRP A 133 -16.15 3.24 -14.11
N ARG A 134 -14.88 3.11 -14.47
CA ARG A 134 -14.41 3.03 -15.87
C ARG A 134 -13.96 1.61 -16.20
N LEU A 135 -14.04 1.27 -17.49
CA LEU A 135 -13.32 0.12 -18.05
C LEU A 135 -11.82 0.39 -18.01
N ALA A 136 -11.00 -0.66 -17.90
CA ALA A 136 -9.60 -0.54 -18.26
C ALA A 136 -9.49 -0.41 -19.78
N GLU A 137 -9.08 0.77 -20.22
CA GLU A 137 -8.87 1.16 -21.61
C GLU A 137 -7.84 2.30 -21.66
N PRO A 138 -7.22 2.58 -22.83
CA PRO A 138 -6.09 3.50 -22.90
C PRO A 138 -6.31 4.85 -22.21
N GLU A 139 -7.47 5.49 -22.42
CA GLU A 139 -7.77 6.78 -21.80
C GLU A 139 -7.92 6.69 -20.27
N ALA A 140 -8.64 5.69 -19.77
CA ALA A 140 -8.83 5.50 -18.33
C ALA A 140 -7.53 5.13 -17.63
N VAL A 141 -6.76 4.19 -18.21
CA VAL A 141 -5.51 3.68 -17.65
C VAL A 141 -4.42 4.74 -17.67
N SER A 142 -4.34 5.55 -18.73
CA SER A 142 -3.43 6.70 -18.81
C SER A 142 -3.56 7.64 -17.60
N ASN A 143 -4.77 7.78 -17.04
CA ASN A 143 -5.06 8.66 -15.91
C ASN A 143 -5.16 7.95 -14.55
N PHE A 144 -5.03 6.62 -14.50
CA PHE A 144 -5.14 5.83 -13.27
C PHE A 144 -3.77 5.55 -12.66
N SER A 145 -3.74 5.27 -11.35
CA SER A 145 -2.55 4.85 -10.60
C SER A 145 -1.76 3.77 -11.34
N ALA A 146 -0.51 4.05 -11.67
CA ALA A 146 0.34 3.08 -12.36
C ALA A 146 0.62 1.85 -11.51
N THR A 147 1.00 2.06 -10.24
CA THR A 147 1.22 0.98 -9.27
C THR A 147 -0.05 0.15 -9.09
N GLY A 148 -1.21 0.80 -8.89
CA GLY A 148 -2.49 0.12 -8.75
C GLY A 148 -2.90 -0.64 -10.01
N TYR A 149 -2.69 -0.07 -11.20
CA TYR A 149 -2.97 -0.73 -12.47
C TYR A 149 -2.13 -1.99 -12.65
N TYR A 150 -0.80 -1.92 -12.48
CA TYR A 150 0.05 -3.11 -12.63
C TYR A 150 -0.31 -4.20 -11.62
N PHE A 151 -0.69 -3.82 -10.39
CA PHE A 151 -1.22 -4.73 -9.39
C PHE A 151 -2.51 -5.43 -9.87
N GLY A 152 -3.53 -4.67 -10.27
CA GLY A 152 -4.81 -5.25 -10.66
C GLY A 152 -4.79 -5.97 -12.00
N ARG A 153 -3.94 -5.53 -12.94
CA ARG A 153 -3.71 -6.22 -14.21
C ARG A 153 -3.20 -7.64 -13.95
N LEU A 154 -2.13 -7.78 -13.16
CA LEU A 154 -1.57 -9.10 -12.85
C LEU A 154 -2.57 -9.95 -12.06
N LEU A 155 -3.29 -9.39 -11.09
CA LEU A 155 -4.34 -10.14 -10.38
C LEU A 155 -5.43 -10.64 -11.33
N GLN A 156 -5.91 -9.79 -12.24
CA GLN A 156 -6.95 -10.15 -13.19
C GLN A 156 -6.45 -11.26 -14.14
N GLU A 157 -5.24 -11.13 -14.67
CA GLU A 157 -4.61 -12.14 -15.54
C GLU A 157 -4.50 -13.51 -14.85
N GLN A 158 -4.07 -13.55 -13.58
CA GLN A 158 -3.80 -14.80 -12.87
C GLN A 158 -5.03 -15.42 -12.18
N LEU A 159 -6.01 -14.60 -11.79
CA LEU A 159 -7.25 -15.10 -11.18
C LEU A 159 -8.33 -15.38 -12.21
N GLN A 160 -8.27 -14.75 -13.40
CA GLN A 160 -9.24 -14.90 -14.48
C GLN A 160 -10.69 -14.64 -14.05
N VAL A 161 -10.86 -13.67 -13.14
CA VAL A 161 -12.15 -13.16 -12.66
C VAL A 161 -12.21 -11.64 -12.85
N PRO A 162 -13.39 -10.99 -12.79
CA PRO A 162 -13.45 -9.55 -12.72
C PRO A 162 -12.63 -8.98 -11.56
N VAL A 163 -11.91 -7.89 -11.80
CA VAL A 163 -11.16 -7.15 -10.79
C VAL A 163 -11.59 -5.68 -10.80
N GLY A 164 -11.90 -5.14 -9.62
CA GLY A 164 -12.16 -3.73 -9.39
C GLY A 164 -11.06 -3.09 -8.56
N LEU A 165 -10.53 -1.96 -9.01
CA LEU A 165 -9.56 -1.18 -8.26
C LEU A 165 -10.17 0.16 -7.83
N ILE A 166 -10.13 0.44 -6.53
CA ILE A 166 -10.56 1.72 -5.94
C ILE A 166 -9.30 2.50 -5.58
N HIS A 167 -9.00 3.56 -6.32
CA HIS A 167 -7.85 4.43 -6.09
C HIS A 167 -8.23 5.59 -5.17
N CYS A 168 -7.65 5.62 -3.97
CA CYS A 168 -7.89 6.61 -2.91
C CYS A 168 -6.55 7.08 -2.32
N SER A 169 -5.84 7.97 -3.03
CA SER A 169 -4.54 8.49 -2.61
C SER A 169 -4.44 10.00 -2.83
N TYR A 170 -3.45 10.65 -2.19
CA TYR A 170 -3.22 12.08 -2.36
C TYR A 170 -1.73 12.41 -2.17
N SER A 171 -1.11 13.05 -3.17
CA SER A 171 0.31 13.44 -3.16
C SER A 171 0.73 14.26 -1.93
N GLY A 172 1.89 13.90 -1.36
CA GLY A 172 2.48 14.59 -0.22
C GLY A 172 1.72 14.42 1.09
N SER A 173 0.80 13.45 1.16
CA SER A 173 -0.01 13.23 2.36
C SER A 173 0.76 12.60 3.50
N TYR A 174 0.44 13.08 4.70
CA TYR A 174 0.85 12.46 5.96
C TYR A 174 -0.13 11.33 6.29
N ILE A 175 0.35 10.27 6.93
CA ILE A 175 -0.51 9.15 7.33
C ILE A 175 -1.66 9.60 8.25
N GLU A 176 -1.41 10.62 9.07
CA GLU A 176 -2.38 11.25 9.96
C GLU A 176 -3.60 11.85 9.22
N ALA A 177 -3.43 12.26 7.95
CA ALA A 177 -4.54 12.78 7.16
C ALA A 177 -5.57 11.69 6.79
N TRP A 178 -5.17 10.41 6.85
CA TRP A 178 -5.97 9.23 6.49
C TRP A 178 -6.57 8.48 7.68
N MET A 179 -6.40 9.03 8.88
CA MET A 179 -6.94 8.48 10.13
C MET A 179 -8.11 9.33 10.61
N ASP A 180 -9.03 8.73 11.37
CA ASP A 180 -10.15 9.48 11.94
C ASP A 180 -9.71 10.26 13.20
N ALA A 181 -10.50 11.29 13.55
CA ALA A 181 -10.22 12.13 14.70
C ALA A 181 -10.17 11.33 16.02
N GLU A 182 -10.96 10.26 16.17
CA GLU A 182 -10.99 9.44 17.38
C GLU A 182 -9.67 8.71 17.61
N ASN A 183 -9.17 8.03 16.58
CA ASN A 183 -7.90 7.32 16.63
C ASN A 183 -6.74 8.30 16.76
N LEU A 184 -6.80 9.48 16.15
CA LEU A 184 -5.70 10.45 16.24
C LEU A 184 -5.52 11.05 17.65
N ARG A 185 -6.57 11.10 18.48
CA ARG A 185 -6.49 11.65 19.84
C ARG A 185 -5.52 10.90 20.75
N GLN A 186 -5.17 9.64 20.43
CA GLN A 186 -4.19 8.88 21.22
C GLN A 186 -2.73 9.32 20.98
N PHE A 187 -2.47 10.13 19.95
CA PHE A 187 -1.12 10.58 19.60
C PHE A 187 -0.88 12.01 20.09
N ALA A 188 -0.02 12.14 21.10
CA ALA A 188 0.36 13.45 21.64
C ALA A 188 0.96 14.34 20.54
N GLY A 189 0.54 15.61 20.49
CA GLY A 189 1.03 16.59 19.52
C GLY A 189 0.27 16.64 18.19
N VAL A 190 -0.61 15.68 17.91
CA VAL A 190 -1.50 15.75 16.74
C VAL A 190 -2.61 16.77 16.98
N LYS A 191 -2.67 17.80 16.13
CA LYS A 191 -3.73 18.83 16.17
C LYS A 191 -4.82 18.48 15.18
N ILE A 192 -5.98 18.06 15.69
CA ILE A 192 -7.17 17.79 14.89
C ILE A 192 -7.87 19.14 14.61
N PRO A 193 -8.13 19.50 13.35
CA PRO A 193 -8.84 20.72 13.02
C PRO A 193 -10.29 20.67 13.52
N ALA A 194 -10.82 21.81 13.97
CA ALA A 194 -12.23 21.97 14.28
C ALA A 194 -13.07 22.13 13.00
N LYS A 195 -14.38 21.95 13.15
CA LYS A 195 -15.36 22.24 12.09
C LYS A 195 -15.18 23.67 11.59
N GLY A 196 -15.06 23.82 10.27
CA GLY A 196 -14.90 25.12 9.61
C GLY A 196 -13.50 25.72 9.64
N ASP A 197 -12.53 25.07 10.30
CA ASP A 197 -11.13 25.54 10.27
C ASP A 197 -10.56 25.58 8.85
N THR A 198 -9.74 26.59 8.57
CA THR A 198 -9.02 26.71 7.30
C THR A 198 -7.94 25.63 7.18
N ILE A 199 -8.05 24.80 6.14
CA ILE A 199 -7.07 23.77 5.82
C ILE A 199 -5.90 24.39 5.04
N LYS A 200 -4.80 24.69 5.74
CA LYS A 200 -3.61 25.30 5.13
C LYS A 200 -2.78 24.32 4.30
N GLN A 201 -2.69 23.05 4.73
CA GLN A 201 -1.95 22.00 4.04
C GLN A 201 -2.89 20.86 3.68
N VAL A 202 -3.53 20.97 2.51
CA VAL A 202 -4.64 20.13 2.05
C VAL A 202 -4.39 18.62 2.20
N SER A 203 -3.15 18.16 2.03
CA SER A 203 -2.80 16.74 2.12
C SER A 203 -2.22 16.31 3.46
N ARG A 204 -1.84 17.25 4.34
CA ARG A 204 -1.07 16.97 5.57
C ARG A 204 -1.83 17.29 6.84
N THR A 205 -2.91 18.05 6.75
CA THR A 205 -3.76 18.31 7.91
C THR A 205 -4.39 16.99 8.39
N PRO A 206 -4.24 16.64 9.68
CA PRO A 206 -4.81 15.42 10.26
C PRO A 206 -6.31 15.29 9.97
N THR A 207 -6.81 14.06 9.81
CA THR A 207 -8.21 13.67 9.53
C THR A 207 -8.85 14.13 8.22
N THR A 208 -8.31 15.12 7.52
CA THR A 208 -9.10 15.79 6.47
C THR A 208 -9.28 14.99 5.19
N LEU A 209 -8.30 14.14 4.83
CA LEU A 209 -8.41 13.22 3.68
C LEU A 209 -9.25 12.00 4.03
N TYR A 210 -9.17 11.49 5.27
CA TYR A 210 -10.08 10.47 5.77
C TYR A 210 -11.53 10.94 5.60
N ASN A 211 -11.85 12.11 6.13
CA ASN A 211 -13.19 12.69 6.11
C ASN A 211 -13.74 12.89 4.69
N GLY A 212 -12.91 13.41 3.78
CA GLY A 212 -13.35 13.80 2.44
C GLY A 212 -13.27 12.70 1.39
N MET A 213 -12.35 11.75 1.54
CA MET A 213 -12.03 10.75 0.51
C MET A 213 -12.28 9.32 0.97
N LEU A 214 -11.79 8.93 2.15
CA LEU A 214 -11.88 7.53 2.58
C LEU A 214 -13.25 7.19 3.19
N HIS A 215 -13.75 8.04 4.09
CA HIS A 215 -15.02 7.84 4.79
C HIS A 215 -16.20 7.61 3.82
N PRO A 216 -16.34 8.35 2.70
CA PRO A 216 -17.43 8.09 1.74
C PRO A 216 -17.47 6.69 1.10
N ILE A 217 -16.33 6.00 1.05
CA ILE A 217 -16.22 4.66 0.46
C ILE A 217 -16.04 3.57 1.52
N GLU A 218 -16.09 3.95 2.79
CA GLU A 218 -15.92 3.07 3.93
C GLU A 218 -16.98 1.96 3.95
N GLY A 219 -16.52 0.72 4.02
CA GLY A 219 -17.39 -0.45 4.01
C GLY A 219 -17.94 -0.83 2.64
N TYR A 220 -17.45 -0.24 1.55
CA TYR A 220 -17.53 -0.88 0.24
C TYR A 220 -16.84 -2.25 0.31
N GLY A 221 -17.46 -3.30 -0.25
CA GLY A 221 -16.90 -4.65 -0.20
C GLY A 221 -15.55 -4.72 -0.91
N ILE A 222 -14.50 -5.06 -0.17
CA ILE A 222 -13.13 -5.25 -0.69
C ILE A 222 -12.56 -6.60 -0.21
N LYS A 223 -11.60 -7.15 -0.95
CA LYS A 223 -10.78 -8.28 -0.55
C LYS A 223 -9.61 -7.85 0.34
N GLY A 224 -9.06 -6.66 0.09
CA GLY A 224 -7.93 -6.12 0.83
C GLY A 224 -7.51 -4.74 0.33
N ALA A 225 -6.42 -4.23 0.89
CA ALA A 225 -5.84 -2.94 0.52
C ALA A 225 -4.36 -3.07 0.15
N ILE A 226 -3.93 -2.22 -0.79
CA ILE A 226 -2.52 -1.91 -1.04
C ILE A 226 -2.23 -0.46 -0.64
N TRP A 227 -1.07 -0.23 -0.03
CA TRP A 227 -0.67 1.08 0.50
C TRP A 227 0.72 1.47 0.06
N TYR A 228 0.89 2.66 -0.52
CA TYR A 228 2.21 3.19 -0.87
C TYR A 228 2.36 4.63 -0.37
N GLN A 229 2.92 4.74 0.83
CA GLN A 229 3.18 6.00 1.51
C GLN A 229 4.29 5.83 2.54
N GLY A 230 4.95 6.93 2.86
CA GLY A 230 5.92 7.03 3.96
C GLY A 230 6.90 8.17 3.71
N GLU A 231 7.05 8.61 2.47
CA GLU A 231 8.04 9.60 2.09
C GLU A 231 7.80 10.95 2.76
N SER A 232 6.54 11.28 3.07
CA SER A 232 6.18 12.50 3.78
C SER A 232 6.36 12.39 5.30
N ASN A 233 6.50 11.17 5.84
CA ASN A 233 6.74 10.89 7.26
C ASN A 233 8.16 10.35 7.53
N TYR A 234 9.06 10.41 6.55
CA TYR A 234 10.38 9.75 6.58
C TYR A 234 11.23 10.15 7.78
N ASP A 235 11.03 11.35 8.31
CA ASP A 235 11.75 11.96 9.41
C ASP A 235 11.24 11.58 10.81
N ARG A 236 10.18 10.77 10.89
CA ARG A 236 9.53 10.33 12.14
C ARG A 236 9.27 8.81 12.14
N PRO A 237 10.30 7.97 11.94
CA PRO A 237 10.15 6.51 11.80
C PRO A 237 9.42 5.85 12.98
N ASP A 238 9.72 6.22 14.21
CA ASP A 238 9.10 5.60 15.40
C ASP A 238 7.62 5.99 15.55
N GLU A 239 7.28 7.23 15.22
CA GLU A 239 5.89 7.69 15.21
C GLU A 239 5.11 7.00 14.08
N TYR A 240 5.75 6.83 12.92
CA TYR A 240 5.17 6.16 11.76
C TYR A 240 4.73 4.73 12.09
N ALA A 241 5.54 3.96 12.83
CA ALA A 241 5.15 2.61 13.25
C ALA A 241 3.83 2.59 14.02
N LYS A 242 3.69 3.51 14.98
CA LYS A 242 2.49 3.59 15.83
C LYS A 242 1.28 4.05 15.02
N LEU A 243 1.46 5.07 14.17
CA LEU A 243 0.41 5.59 13.30
C LEU A 243 -0.06 4.55 12.28
N PHE A 244 0.87 3.85 11.62
CA PHE A 244 0.54 2.79 10.65
C PHE A 244 -0.26 1.66 11.29
N THR A 245 0.20 1.19 12.47
CA THR A 245 -0.50 0.13 13.22
C THR A 245 -1.91 0.56 13.58
N ALA A 246 -2.10 1.79 14.09
CA ALA A 246 -3.41 2.33 14.42
C ALA A 246 -4.30 2.54 13.19
N MET A 247 -3.75 3.04 12.09
CA MET A 247 -4.49 3.24 10.83
C MET A 247 -4.99 1.91 10.26
N VAL A 248 -4.15 0.87 10.18
CA VAL A 248 -4.56 -0.45 9.69
C VAL A 248 -5.66 -1.04 10.57
N LYS A 249 -5.52 -0.94 11.90
CA LYS A 249 -6.56 -1.37 12.86
C LYS A 249 -7.85 -0.59 12.67
N GLN A 250 -7.79 0.72 12.50
CA GLN A 250 -8.95 1.57 12.22
C GLN A 250 -9.66 1.09 10.96
N TRP A 251 -8.96 0.93 9.84
CA TRP A 251 -9.57 0.54 8.57
C TRP A 251 -10.26 -0.83 8.68
N ARG A 252 -9.62 -1.81 9.33
CA ARG A 252 -10.23 -3.13 9.59
C ARG A 252 -11.49 -3.04 10.44
N THR A 253 -11.46 -2.21 11.49
CA THR A 253 -12.61 -1.97 12.37
C THR A 253 -13.76 -1.32 11.59
N LYS A 254 -13.46 -0.27 10.82
CA LYS A 254 -14.42 0.50 10.04
C LYS A 254 -15.07 -0.32 8.90
N TRP A 255 -14.30 -1.16 8.22
CA TRP A 255 -14.85 -2.07 7.21
C TRP A 255 -15.63 -3.24 7.84
N GLY A 256 -15.27 -3.66 9.07
CA GLY A 256 -15.94 -4.75 9.76
C GLY A 256 -15.79 -6.10 9.06
N MET A 257 -14.64 -6.35 8.43
CA MET A 257 -14.34 -7.56 7.66
C MET A 257 -13.15 -8.35 8.23
N GLY A 258 -12.96 -8.26 9.55
CA GLY A 258 -11.83 -8.88 10.26
C GLY A 258 -10.47 -8.29 9.82
N ASP A 259 -9.43 -9.11 9.95
CA ASP A 259 -8.08 -8.75 9.52
C ASP A 259 -7.91 -8.94 8.02
N PHE A 260 -8.58 -8.13 7.20
CA PHE A 260 -8.40 -8.20 5.75
C PHE A 260 -6.91 -7.95 5.36
N PRO A 261 -6.43 -8.58 4.27
CA PRO A 261 -5.08 -8.39 3.76
C PRO A 261 -4.72 -6.93 3.52
N PHE A 262 -3.61 -6.49 4.13
CA PHE A 262 -3.10 -5.13 3.98
C PHE A 262 -1.64 -5.16 3.54
N TYR A 263 -1.41 -5.03 2.24
CA TYR A 263 -0.07 -5.05 1.67
C TYR A 263 0.44 -3.64 1.42
N TYR A 264 1.74 -3.41 1.54
CA TYR A 264 2.28 -2.08 1.35
C TYR A 264 3.64 -2.09 0.66
N ALA A 265 3.96 -0.99 0.00
CA ALA A 265 5.26 -0.77 -0.61
C ALA A 265 6.19 -0.08 0.38
N GLN A 266 7.40 -0.60 0.52
CA GLN A 266 8.49 0.14 1.14
C GLN A 266 8.79 1.39 0.32
N ILE A 267 9.10 2.51 0.95
CA ILE A 267 9.55 3.68 0.20
C ILE A 267 10.84 3.37 -0.56
N ALA A 268 10.92 3.83 -1.81
CA ALA A 268 12.12 3.63 -2.62
C ALA A 268 13.26 4.57 -2.14
N PRO A 269 14.53 4.16 -2.29
CA PRO A 269 15.67 5.04 -2.00
C PRO A 269 15.65 6.32 -2.84
N PHE A 270 15.93 7.45 -2.20
CA PHE A 270 15.98 8.78 -2.78
C PHE A 270 16.89 9.66 -1.91
N ASP A 271 17.64 10.59 -2.51
CA ASP A 271 18.43 11.56 -1.74
C ASP A 271 17.52 12.68 -1.21
N TYR A 272 17.12 12.55 0.06
CA TYR A 272 16.25 13.52 0.73
C TYR A 272 16.88 14.90 0.91
N THR A 273 18.21 15.02 0.82
CA THR A 273 18.90 16.32 0.91
C THR A 273 18.55 17.25 -0.25
N ARG A 274 17.99 16.70 -1.33
CA ARG A 274 17.47 17.45 -2.48
C ARG A 274 16.15 18.19 -2.20
N THR A 275 15.44 17.79 -1.16
CA THR A 275 14.11 18.33 -0.80
C THR A 275 14.06 18.92 0.61
N SER A 276 15.11 18.71 1.40
CA SER A 276 15.18 19.09 2.80
C SER A 276 16.63 19.41 3.19
N THR A 277 16.82 20.37 4.09
CA THR A 277 18.14 20.67 4.66
C THR A 277 18.47 19.81 5.87
N ASN A 278 17.52 19.01 6.37
CA ASN A 278 17.73 18.11 7.49
C ASN A 278 18.67 16.96 7.09
N LYS A 279 19.59 16.59 7.99
CA LYS A 279 20.61 15.56 7.73
C LYS A 279 20.87 14.73 8.97
N GLY A 280 21.28 13.47 8.76
CA GLY A 280 21.74 12.57 9.81
C GLY A 280 20.64 12.01 10.72
N GLY A 281 20.97 10.96 11.48
CA GLY A 281 20.04 10.27 12.38
C GLY A 281 18.73 9.91 11.70
N LYS A 282 17.60 10.23 12.36
CA LYS A 282 16.24 9.97 11.86
C LYS A 282 15.90 10.57 10.48
N TYR A 283 16.68 11.52 9.99
CA TYR A 283 16.48 12.12 8.66
C TYR A 283 17.09 11.28 7.53
N ASN A 284 17.83 10.22 7.85
CA ASN A 284 18.18 9.17 6.90
C ASN A 284 16.97 8.25 6.69
N SER A 285 16.40 8.25 5.49
CA SER A 285 15.22 7.47 5.11
C SER A 285 15.41 5.94 5.23
N ALA A 286 16.64 5.44 5.43
CA ALA A 286 16.84 4.04 5.80
C ALA A 286 16.16 3.66 7.13
N PHE A 287 16.01 4.60 8.07
CA PHE A 287 15.32 4.35 9.32
C PHE A 287 13.84 4.05 9.08
N ILE A 288 13.13 4.86 8.28
CA ILE A 288 11.72 4.56 7.98
C ILE A 288 11.58 3.31 7.11
N ARG A 289 12.54 3.01 6.23
CA ARG A 289 12.58 1.73 5.50
C ARG A 289 12.69 0.55 6.46
N ASP A 290 13.57 0.62 7.45
CA ASP A 290 13.70 -0.43 8.48
C ASP A 290 12.45 -0.53 9.37
N THR A 291 11.81 0.59 9.71
CA THR A 291 10.50 0.61 10.38
C THR A 291 9.45 -0.12 9.54
N GLN A 292 9.34 0.22 8.26
CA GLN A 292 8.42 -0.44 7.33
C GLN A 292 8.72 -1.93 7.22
N ARG A 293 10.00 -2.33 7.21
CA ARG A 293 10.40 -3.74 7.22
C ARG A 293 9.93 -4.47 8.48
N LYS A 294 10.03 -3.84 9.65
CA LYS A 294 9.60 -4.44 10.94
C LYS A 294 8.09 -4.55 11.06
N LEU A 295 7.33 -3.61 10.48
CA LEU A 295 5.86 -3.58 10.55
C LEU A 295 5.19 -4.84 10.00
N GLN A 296 5.78 -5.51 9.01
CA GLN A 296 5.20 -6.72 8.42
C GLN A 296 5.14 -7.90 9.39
N ASP A 297 6.02 -7.90 10.40
CA ASP A 297 6.05 -8.91 11.46
C ASP A 297 5.21 -8.49 12.69
N GLN A 298 4.86 -7.21 12.80
CA GLN A 298 4.15 -6.63 13.95
C GLN A 298 2.65 -6.47 13.70
N VAL A 299 2.24 -6.29 12.44
CA VAL A 299 0.84 -6.09 12.06
C VAL A 299 0.32 -7.36 11.36
N PRO A 300 -0.67 -8.07 11.92
CA PRO A 300 -1.18 -9.31 11.35
C PRO A 300 -1.71 -9.14 9.92
N ASN A 301 -1.60 -10.18 9.10
CA ASN A 301 -2.06 -10.20 7.71
C ASN A 301 -1.59 -8.99 6.88
N THR A 302 -0.30 -8.64 7.06
CA THR A 302 0.39 -7.64 6.26
C THR A 302 1.64 -8.24 5.64
N ALA A 303 2.09 -7.65 4.53
CA ALA A 303 3.34 -7.98 3.89
C ALA A 303 3.83 -6.78 3.07
N MET A 304 5.15 -6.69 2.87
CA MET A 304 5.79 -5.53 2.27
C MET A 304 6.45 -5.86 0.94
N ALA A 305 6.16 -5.07 -0.10
CA ALA A 305 6.93 -5.06 -1.34
C ALA A 305 8.18 -4.20 -1.15
N VAL A 306 9.37 -4.80 -1.23
CA VAL A 306 10.65 -4.10 -1.15
C VAL A 306 10.97 -3.43 -2.51
N LEU A 307 11.33 -2.15 -2.49
CA LEU A 307 11.56 -1.32 -3.69
C LEU A 307 13.00 -0.77 -3.78
N LEU A 308 13.93 -1.36 -3.03
CA LEU A 308 15.31 -0.90 -2.88
C LEU A 308 16.11 -0.87 -4.22
N ASP A 309 15.72 -1.69 -5.19
CA ASP A 309 16.36 -1.83 -6.51
C ASP A 309 15.79 -0.88 -7.59
N ILE A 310 14.68 -0.19 -7.30
CA ILE A 310 14.00 0.70 -8.25
C ILE A 310 14.06 2.17 -7.85
N GLY A 311 14.70 2.49 -6.72
CA GLY A 311 14.91 3.88 -6.28
C GLY A 311 15.78 4.69 -7.23
N GLU A 312 15.61 6.00 -7.18
CA GLU A 312 16.35 6.96 -8.00
C GLU A 312 16.91 8.06 -7.11
N GLU A 313 18.18 8.39 -7.30
CA GLU A 313 18.87 9.37 -6.45
C GLU A 313 18.25 10.76 -6.59
N THR A 314 17.87 11.12 -7.81
CA THR A 314 17.47 12.49 -8.16
C THR A 314 15.96 12.68 -8.30
N SER A 315 15.18 11.60 -8.27
CA SER A 315 13.72 11.63 -8.35
C SER A 315 13.08 10.82 -7.23
N ILE A 316 12.28 11.48 -6.40
CA ILE A 316 11.48 10.82 -5.35
C ILE A 316 10.36 9.93 -5.91
N HIS A 317 10.04 10.09 -7.20
CA HIS A 317 9.06 9.28 -7.90
C HIS A 317 9.77 8.37 -8.92
N PRO A 318 10.09 7.13 -8.56
CA PRO A 318 10.81 6.23 -9.45
C PRO A 318 9.97 5.89 -10.68
N MET A 319 10.58 5.95 -11.87
CA MET A 319 9.94 5.69 -13.16
C MET A 319 9.52 4.22 -13.31
N ARG A 320 10.22 3.30 -12.63
CA ARG A 320 9.95 1.86 -12.69
C ARG A 320 8.77 1.49 -11.76
N LYS A 321 7.54 1.79 -12.19
CA LYS A 321 6.31 1.49 -11.42
C LYS A 321 5.85 0.04 -11.49
N GLU A 322 6.11 -0.63 -12.60
CA GLU A 322 5.69 -2.02 -12.80
C GLU A 322 6.21 -2.98 -11.73
N PRO A 323 7.51 -2.98 -11.36
CA PRO A 323 7.99 -3.86 -10.29
C PRO A 323 7.25 -3.68 -8.96
N GLY A 324 6.90 -2.43 -8.59
CA GLY A 324 6.17 -2.16 -7.34
C GLY A 324 4.76 -2.74 -7.35
N GLY A 325 4.00 -2.50 -8.43
CA GLY A 325 2.64 -3.07 -8.58
C GLY A 325 2.66 -4.60 -8.68
N THR A 326 3.59 -5.15 -9.46
CA THR A 326 3.78 -6.59 -9.62
C THR A 326 4.13 -7.27 -8.29
N ARG A 327 5.07 -6.73 -7.50
CA ARG A 327 5.43 -7.31 -6.20
C ARG A 327 4.26 -7.30 -5.22
N LEU A 328 3.46 -6.23 -5.18
CA LEU A 328 2.22 -6.20 -4.39
C LEU A 328 1.22 -7.28 -4.85
N ALA A 329 1.13 -7.53 -6.16
CA ALA A 329 0.24 -8.56 -6.68
C ALA A 329 0.76 -9.98 -6.38
N LEU A 330 2.07 -10.21 -6.43
CA LEU A 330 2.68 -11.46 -5.99
C LEU A 330 2.39 -11.75 -4.51
N LEU A 331 2.46 -10.73 -3.65
CA LEU A 331 2.04 -10.83 -2.25
C LEU A 331 0.58 -11.25 -2.13
N ALA A 332 -0.33 -10.60 -2.87
CA ALA A 332 -1.74 -10.97 -2.85
C ALA A 332 -1.98 -12.40 -3.37
N LEU A 333 -1.40 -12.79 -4.51
CA LEU A 333 -1.53 -14.13 -5.08
C LEU A 333 -1.05 -15.21 -4.10
N SER A 334 0.08 -14.98 -3.45
CA SER A 334 0.67 -15.93 -2.50
C SER A 334 -0.07 -15.95 -1.16
N GLN A 335 -0.23 -14.80 -0.51
CA GLN A 335 -0.66 -14.70 0.89
C GLN A 335 -2.19 -14.65 1.03
N THR A 336 -2.91 -14.08 0.05
CA THR A 336 -4.38 -14.04 0.07
C THR A 336 -5.01 -15.22 -0.65
N TYR A 337 -4.49 -15.58 -1.83
CA TYR A 337 -5.09 -16.60 -2.69
C TYR A 337 -4.37 -17.96 -2.65
N GLY A 338 -3.32 -18.09 -1.83
CA GLY A 338 -2.64 -19.36 -1.60
C GLY A 338 -1.92 -19.92 -2.84
N ARG A 339 -1.64 -19.09 -3.85
CA ARG A 339 -0.88 -19.50 -5.04
C ARG A 339 0.57 -19.79 -4.63
N LYS A 340 1.16 -20.84 -5.21
CA LYS A 340 2.51 -21.33 -4.89
C LYS A 340 3.35 -21.45 -6.17
N GLY A 341 4.65 -21.69 -6.00
CA GLY A 341 5.59 -21.92 -7.10
C GLY A 341 6.37 -20.70 -7.57
N PHE A 342 6.26 -19.56 -6.88
CA PHE A 342 7.00 -18.34 -7.17
C PHE A 342 7.36 -17.60 -5.87
N GLY A 343 8.40 -16.76 -5.93
CA GLY A 343 8.78 -15.88 -4.82
C GLY A 343 7.85 -14.68 -4.71
N ALA A 344 7.35 -14.42 -3.51
CA ALA A 344 6.49 -13.26 -3.21
C ALA A 344 7.00 -12.43 -2.03
N LEU A 345 7.51 -13.10 -0.99
CA LEU A 345 8.09 -12.46 0.19
C LEU A 345 9.57 -12.21 -0.04
N SER A 346 10.01 -10.97 0.15
CA SER A 346 11.44 -10.63 0.07
C SER A 346 12.20 -11.22 1.26
N PRO A 347 13.50 -11.57 1.11
CA PRO A 347 14.28 -12.03 2.23
C PRO A 347 14.36 -10.96 3.32
N THR A 348 14.21 -11.40 4.57
CA THR A 348 14.17 -10.50 5.73
C THR A 348 15.20 -10.96 6.74
N TYR A 349 15.92 -10.00 7.33
CA TYR A 349 16.86 -10.26 8.43
C TYR A 349 16.19 -11.11 9.52
N GLU A 350 16.86 -12.19 9.90
CA GLU A 350 16.44 -13.11 10.95
C GLU A 350 17.32 -12.98 12.19
N SER A 351 18.64 -13.14 12.01
CA SER A 351 19.60 -13.10 13.12
C SER A 351 21.00 -12.78 12.63
N MET A 352 21.88 -12.42 13.57
CA MET A 352 23.31 -12.36 13.33
C MET A 352 24.09 -13.22 14.34
N THR A 353 25.26 -13.69 13.94
CA THR A 353 26.21 -14.40 14.81
C THR A 353 27.61 -13.90 14.53
N VAL A 354 28.32 -13.51 15.57
CA VAL A 354 29.71 -13.05 15.46
C VAL A 354 30.65 -14.23 15.61
N LYS A 355 31.61 -14.36 14.69
CA LYS A 355 32.72 -15.31 14.76
C LYS A 355 34.01 -14.57 14.43
N ASP A 356 34.88 -14.46 15.43
CA ASP A 356 36.12 -13.69 15.36
C ASP A 356 35.83 -12.24 14.93
N ASN A 357 36.40 -11.80 13.80
CA ASN A 357 36.19 -10.47 13.22
C ASN A 357 35.11 -10.44 12.12
N SER A 358 34.30 -11.48 12.00
CA SER A 358 33.28 -11.62 10.97
C SER A 358 31.88 -11.83 11.57
N VAL A 359 30.85 -11.38 10.86
CA VAL A 359 29.45 -11.55 11.25
C VAL A 359 28.72 -12.35 10.19
N ALA A 360 28.12 -13.47 10.59
CA ALA A 360 27.18 -14.21 9.76
C ALA A 360 25.76 -13.67 9.98
N VAL A 361 25.13 -13.17 8.93
CA VAL A 361 23.75 -12.66 8.93
C VAL A 361 22.84 -13.65 8.23
N ARG A 362 21.78 -14.10 8.90
CA ARG A 362 20.79 -15.04 8.37
C ARG A 362 19.53 -14.32 7.90
N PHE A 363 18.91 -14.84 6.85
CA PHE A 363 17.68 -14.32 6.29
C PHE A 363 16.60 -15.41 6.22
N LYS A 364 15.37 -15.05 6.61
CA LYS A 364 14.15 -15.81 6.28
C LYS A 364 13.67 -15.45 4.86
N ASN A 365 12.73 -16.24 4.32
CA ASN A 365 12.12 -16.04 2.98
C ASN A 365 13.11 -16.15 1.81
N SER A 366 14.07 -17.06 1.89
CA SER A 366 15.08 -17.33 0.85
C SER A 366 15.26 -18.84 0.61
N PRO A 367 14.18 -19.57 0.23
CA PRO A 367 14.21 -21.03 0.15
C PRO A 367 15.21 -21.56 -0.87
N ASN A 368 15.50 -20.79 -1.91
CA ASN A 368 16.47 -21.11 -2.96
C ASN A 368 17.80 -20.34 -2.80
N GLY A 369 18.05 -19.78 -1.62
CA GLY A 369 19.25 -18.99 -1.32
C GLY A 369 19.20 -17.54 -1.80
N MET A 370 20.37 -16.91 -1.78
CA MET A 370 20.59 -15.50 -2.08
C MET A 370 21.48 -15.34 -3.32
N THR A 371 21.36 -14.19 -3.99
CA THR A 371 22.18 -13.84 -5.16
C THR A 371 22.45 -12.35 -5.21
N SER A 372 23.54 -11.97 -5.88
CA SER A 372 23.82 -10.60 -6.30
C SER A 372 23.67 -10.41 -7.81
N PHE A 373 23.18 -11.44 -8.52
CA PHE A 373 23.21 -11.51 -9.98
C PHE A 373 24.61 -11.30 -10.57
N GLY A 374 25.64 -11.82 -9.87
CA GLY A 374 27.04 -11.70 -10.27
C GLY A 374 27.66 -10.32 -10.01
N GLN A 375 26.92 -9.40 -9.38
CA GLN A 375 27.43 -8.08 -8.99
C GLN A 375 28.22 -8.16 -7.68
N GLU A 376 29.10 -7.18 -7.47
CA GLU A 376 29.75 -6.99 -6.16
C GLU A 376 28.69 -6.65 -5.10
N LEU A 377 28.77 -7.30 -3.94
CA LEU A 377 27.92 -6.97 -2.79
C LEU A 377 28.42 -5.70 -2.13
N THR A 378 27.60 -4.65 -2.20
CA THR A 378 27.90 -3.33 -1.62
C THR A 378 26.80 -2.88 -0.67
N GLY A 379 27.09 -1.85 0.13
CA GLY A 379 26.13 -1.27 1.08
C GLY A 379 26.08 -1.95 2.44
N PHE A 380 27.00 -2.90 2.72
CA PHE A 380 27.20 -3.44 4.05
C PHE A 380 28.14 -2.56 4.87
N GLU A 381 27.76 -2.32 6.12
CA GLU A 381 28.56 -1.61 7.10
C GLU A 381 28.56 -2.37 8.42
N VAL A 382 29.68 -2.31 9.14
CA VAL A 382 29.87 -2.98 10.42
C VAL A 382 30.40 -1.98 11.44
N ALA A 383 29.91 -2.07 12.67
CA ALA A 383 30.39 -1.27 13.79
C ALA A 383 30.90 -2.17 14.93
N GLY A 384 31.91 -1.68 15.67
CA GLY A 384 32.32 -2.23 16.95
C GLY A 384 31.63 -1.50 18.11
N ASP A 385 32.14 -1.66 19.32
CA ASP A 385 31.61 -1.01 20.54
C ASP A 385 31.67 0.53 20.49
N ASP A 386 32.47 1.10 19.58
CA ASP A 386 32.54 2.54 19.34
C ASP A 386 31.34 3.11 18.58
N GLN A 387 30.44 2.24 18.13
CA GLN A 387 29.20 2.54 17.38
C GLN A 387 29.44 3.27 16.05
N LYS A 388 30.68 3.23 15.53
CA LYS A 388 31.01 3.83 14.23
C LYS A 388 30.90 2.77 13.15
N PHE A 389 30.09 3.05 12.14
CA PHE A 389 29.92 2.16 11.00
C PHE A 389 31.03 2.36 9.98
N TYR A 390 31.68 1.26 9.61
CA TYR A 390 32.72 1.19 8.60
C TYR A 390 32.25 0.33 7.43
N PRO A 391 32.59 0.67 6.17
CA PRO A 391 32.31 -0.19 5.03
C PRO A 391 32.84 -1.61 5.23
N ALA A 392 32.06 -2.59 4.81
CA ALA A 392 32.37 -4.00 5.01
C ALA A 392 32.25 -4.80 3.71
N LYS A 393 33.14 -5.78 3.58
CA LYS A 393 33.06 -6.79 2.52
C LYS A 393 32.02 -7.83 2.91
N ALA A 394 31.26 -8.31 1.93
CA ALA A 394 30.23 -9.32 2.13
C ALA A 394 30.38 -10.49 1.15
N THR A 395 29.99 -11.68 1.56
CA THR A 395 29.98 -12.89 0.71
C THR A 395 28.73 -13.72 0.99
N ILE A 396 28.09 -14.21 -0.08
CA ILE A 396 26.92 -15.09 0.01
C ILE A 396 27.35 -16.51 0.35
N ASN A 397 26.72 -17.09 1.37
CA ASN A 397 26.87 -18.46 1.81
C ASN A 397 25.47 -19.10 1.95
N GLY A 398 24.89 -19.52 0.82
CA GLY A 398 23.53 -20.05 0.77
C GLY A 398 22.48 -18.99 1.15
N SER A 399 21.79 -19.19 2.28
CA SER A 399 20.81 -18.24 2.84
C SER A 399 21.40 -17.30 3.90
N SER A 400 22.73 -17.31 4.07
CA SER A 400 23.46 -16.43 5.00
C SER A 400 24.46 -15.55 4.27
N ILE A 401 24.79 -14.40 4.86
CA ILE A 401 25.81 -13.49 4.36
C ILE A 401 26.90 -13.36 5.42
N THR A 402 28.15 -13.59 5.06
CA THR A 402 29.28 -13.29 5.94
C THR A 402 29.77 -11.87 5.63
N VAL A 403 29.87 -11.04 6.66
CA VAL A 403 30.23 -9.63 6.58
C VAL A 403 31.44 -9.34 7.48
N SER A 404 32.43 -8.61 6.98
CA SER A 404 33.62 -8.25 7.76
C SER A 404 34.24 -6.93 7.29
N SER A 405 34.86 -6.19 8.21
CA SER A 405 35.62 -4.98 7.90
C SER A 405 37.01 -5.05 8.55
N ASP A 406 38.07 -4.73 7.80
CA ASP A 406 39.43 -4.73 8.33
C ASP A 406 39.63 -3.71 9.47
N ALA A 407 38.81 -2.66 9.47
CA ALA A 407 38.75 -1.60 10.48
C ALA A 407 38.07 -2.02 11.80
N VAL A 408 37.29 -3.11 11.80
CA VAL A 408 36.50 -3.53 12.97
C VAL A 408 36.95 -4.92 13.43
N LYS A 409 37.67 -4.99 14.56
CA LYS A 409 38.20 -6.25 15.09
C LYS A 409 37.18 -7.07 15.87
N ALA A 410 36.25 -6.39 16.56
CA ALA A 410 35.19 -7.00 17.36
C ALA A 410 33.85 -6.40 16.92
N PRO A 411 33.19 -6.96 15.89
CA PRO A 411 31.96 -6.41 15.37
C PRO A 411 30.77 -6.71 16.29
N VAL A 412 29.93 -5.71 16.53
CA VAL A 412 28.72 -5.81 17.36
C VAL A 412 27.45 -5.40 16.63
N ALA A 413 27.56 -4.76 15.47
CA ALA A 413 26.40 -4.39 14.65
C ALA A 413 26.70 -4.45 13.15
N VAL A 414 25.66 -4.74 12.37
CA VAL A 414 25.65 -4.76 10.90
C VAL A 414 24.50 -3.91 10.40
N ARG A 415 24.77 -3.13 9.35
CA ARG A 415 23.77 -2.41 8.56
C ARG A 415 23.91 -2.79 7.09
N TYR A 416 22.79 -2.85 6.39
CA TYR A 416 22.75 -3.03 4.94
C TYR A 416 21.86 -1.96 4.30
N ALA A 417 22.40 -1.32 3.26
CA ALA A 417 21.71 -0.31 2.46
C ALA A 417 21.09 0.79 3.34
N PHE A 418 21.86 1.27 4.32
CA PHE A 418 21.37 2.10 5.41
C PHE A 418 21.68 3.60 5.22
N HIS A 419 21.49 4.10 4.00
CA HIS A 419 21.68 5.50 3.59
C HIS A 419 20.47 5.99 2.81
N ASP A 420 20.25 7.31 2.70
CA ASP A 420 19.08 7.89 2.03
C ASP A 420 18.84 7.30 0.63
N PHE A 421 19.83 7.49 -0.22
CA PHE A 421 19.94 6.81 -1.49
C PHE A 421 20.91 5.63 -1.38
N THR A 422 20.53 4.51 -1.97
CA THR A 422 21.31 3.28 -2.03
C THR A 422 20.74 2.41 -3.14
N ARG A 423 21.52 1.44 -3.61
CA ARG A 423 21.08 0.45 -4.61
C ARG A 423 21.16 -0.94 -4.00
N ALA A 424 20.09 -1.70 -4.13
CA ALA A 424 20.11 -3.11 -3.74
C ALA A 424 21.16 -3.88 -4.54
N THR A 425 22.03 -4.60 -3.84
CA THR A 425 22.96 -5.59 -4.44
C THR A 425 22.69 -7.01 -3.97
N LEU A 426 21.86 -7.17 -2.94
CA LEU A 426 21.47 -8.47 -2.39
C LEU A 426 20.00 -8.77 -2.67
N PHE A 427 19.77 -9.96 -3.23
CA PHE A 427 18.47 -10.46 -3.65
C PHE A 427 18.27 -11.92 -3.22
N SER A 428 17.03 -12.36 -3.18
CA SER A 428 16.70 -13.79 -3.28
C SER A 428 17.00 -14.32 -4.68
N THR A 429 17.17 -15.64 -4.81
CA THR A 429 17.25 -16.31 -6.12
C THR A 429 16.02 -16.03 -7.00
N GLU A 430 14.85 -15.82 -6.40
CA GLU A 430 13.62 -15.42 -7.09
C GLU A 430 13.62 -13.95 -7.59
N GLY A 431 14.68 -13.19 -7.31
CA GLY A 431 14.85 -11.81 -7.78
C GLY A 431 14.14 -10.74 -6.96
N LEU A 432 13.73 -11.06 -5.73
CA LEU A 432 13.22 -10.07 -4.78
C LEU A 432 14.37 -9.46 -3.97
N PRO A 433 14.49 -8.12 -3.91
CA PRO A 433 15.56 -7.43 -3.20
C PRO A 433 15.43 -7.57 -1.69
N VAL A 434 16.57 -7.62 -0.99
CA VAL A 434 16.61 -7.45 0.46
C VAL A 434 16.37 -6.00 0.82
N SER A 435 15.59 -5.78 1.87
CA SER A 435 15.28 -4.45 2.41
C SER A 435 16.44 -3.84 3.20
N SER A 436 16.48 -2.51 3.37
CA SER A 436 17.36 -1.88 4.36
C SER A 436 17.13 -2.51 5.73
N PHE A 437 18.21 -2.91 6.41
CA PHE A 437 18.12 -3.42 7.77
C PHE A 437 19.32 -2.99 8.61
N ARG A 438 19.12 -3.08 9.92
CA ARG A 438 20.11 -2.87 10.96
C ARG A 438 19.93 -3.89 12.07
N THR A 439 21.03 -4.26 12.72
CA THR A 439 21.02 -5.17 13.88
C THR A 439 21.09 -4.44 15.22
N ASP A 440 21.40 -3.14 15.21
CA ASP A 440 21.47 -2.28 16.39
C ASP A 440 20.12 -1.60 16.71
N ASP A 441 20.02 -1.03 17.92
CA ASP A 441 18.91 -0.20 18.42
C ASP A 441 19.34 1.25 18.72
N TRP A 442 20.53 1.66 18.24
CA TRP A 442 21.10 3.00 18.44
C TRP A 442 20.39 4.12 17.66
N ALA A 443 20.43 5.34 18.19
CA ALA A 443 19.73 6.49 17.62
C ALA A 443 20.34 7.05 16.31
N GLN A 444 21.61 6.74 16.03
CA GLN A 444 22.33 7.17 14.82
C GLN A 444 23.06 6.01 14.16
#